data_AF-A0A561QJ65-F1
#
_entry.id   AF-A0A561QJ65-F1
#
_cell.length_a   1.000
_cell.length_b   1.000
_cell.length_c   1.000
_cell.angle_alpha   90.00
_cell.angle_beta   90.00
_cell.angle_gamma   90.00
#
_symmetry.space_group_name_H-M   'P 1'
#
loop_
_entity.id
_entity.type
_entity.pdbx_description
1 polymer ?
#
loop_
_entity_poly.entity_id
_entity_poly.type
_entity_poly.pdbx_seq_one_letter_code
_entity_poly.pdbx_strand_id
1 'polypeptide(L)'
;MTEAVKITVTLEPDLGDFVRDQVENGSFASPSDYVEDLVRRTLERDQARKKLEAELQKGIDDIEAGRVMSLEEAFDSVYDELGWDRPVQ
;
A
#
# COMPACT_ATOMS: atom_id res chain seq x y z
N MET A 1 0.09 0.85 -28.11
CA MET A 1 0.15 -0.62 -28.01
C MET A 1 1.21 -0.89 -26.96
N THR A 2 0.81 -1.32 -25.76
CA THR A 2 1.76 -1.60 -24.68
C THR A 2 2.49 -2.89 -25.03
N GLU A 3 3.81 -2.83 -25.18
CA GLU A 3 4.62 -3.97 -25.58
C GLU A 3 4.75 -4.94 -24.39
N ALA A 4 4.36 -6.20 -24.56
CA ALA A 4 4.50 -7.21 -23.52
C ALA A 4 5.98 -7.59 -23.37
N VAL A 5 6.52 -7.45 -22.16
CA VAL A 5 7.91 -7.80 -21.84
C VAL A 5 7.97 -9.26 -21.42
N LYS A 6 8.78 -10.07 -22.10
CA LYS A 6 9.02 -11.47 -21.73
C LYS A 6 10.21 -11.56 -20.77
N ILE A 7 9.98 -12.16 -19.61
CA ILE A 7 11.00 -12.43 -18.59
C ILE A 7 11.06 -13.95 -18.37
N THR A 8 12.25 -14.52 -18.39
CA THR A 8 12.49 -15.93 -18.03
C THR A 8 13.13 -15.98 -16.64
N VAL A 9 12.50 -16.71 -15.72
CA VAL A 9 13.00 -16.90 -14.35
C VAL A 9 13.14 -18.39 -14.06
N THR A 10 14.19 -18.75 -13.34
CA THR A 10 14.38 -20.11 -12.82
C THR A 10 13.97 -20.12 -11.36
N LEU A 11 13.06 -21.02 -11.01
CA LEU A 11 12.58 -21.20 -9.64
C LEU A 11 13.16 -22.47 -9.05
N GLU A 12 13.27 -22.50 -7.73
CA GLU A 12 13.55 -23.74 -6.99
C GLU A 12 12.38 -24.72 -7.17
N PRO A 13 12.62 -26.06 -7.18
CA PRO A 13 11.57 -27.05 -7.43
C PRO A 13 10.32 -26.86 -6.56
N ASP A 14 10.51 -26.64 -5.26
CA ASP A 14 9.42 -26.45 -4.29
C ASP A 14 8.52 -25.23 -4.63
N LEU A 15 9.14 -24.16 -5.14
CA LEU A 15 8.40 -22.97 -5.60
C LEU A 15 7.68 -23.23 -6.91
N GLY A 16 8.27 -24.03 -7.82
CA GLY A 16 7.65 -24.45 -9.05
C GLY A 16 6.39 -25.29 -8.82
N ASP A 17 6.46 -26.21 -7.86
CA ASP A 17 5.32 -27.04 -7.45
C ASP A 17 4.23 -26.18 -6.81
N PHE A 18 4.60 -25.25 -5.92
CA PHE A 18 3.63 -24.32 -5.33
C PHE A 18 2.90 -23.46 -6.36
N VAL A 19 3.61 -22.94 -7.37
CA VAL A 19 2.99 -22.16 -8.46
C VAL A 19 2.01 -23.05 -9.26
N ARG A 20 2.37 -24.31 -9.51
CA ARG A 20 1.51 -25.26 -10.21
C ARG A 20 0.24 -25.55 -9.40
N ASP A 21 0.36 -25.76 -8.09
CA ASP A 21 -0.80 -25.99 -7.21
C ASP A 21 -1.76 -24.80 -7.23
N GLN A 22 -1.28 -23.56 -7.28
CA GLN A 22 -2.14 -22.36 -7.38
C GLN A 22 -2.94 -22.30 -8.69
N VAL A 23 -2.38 -22.82 -9.78
CA VAL A 23 -3.06 -22.94 -11.08
C VAL A 23 -4.08 -24.08 -11.04
N GLU A 24 -3.70 -25.24 -10.50
CA GLU A 24 -4.58 -26.42 -10.39
C GLU A 24 -5.77 -26.19 -9.45
N ASN A 25 -5.60 -25.38 -8.40
CA ASN A 25 -6.67 -24.95 -7.51
C ASN A 25 -7.68 -23.98 -8.19
N GLY A 26 -7.51 -23.69 -9.48
CA GLY A 26 -8.45 -22.93 -10.30
C GLY A 26 -8.35 -21.40 -10.14
N SER A 27 -7.35 -20.91 -9.42
CA SER A 27 -7.19 -19.48 -9.16
C SER A 27 -6.55 -18.72 -10.33
N PHE A 28 -5.83 -19.41 -11.24
CA PHE A 28 -5.09 -18.80 -12.33
C PHE A 28 -5.12 -19.67 -13.60
N ALA A 29 -5.11 -19.04 -14.78
CA ALA A 29 -5.16 -19.75 -16.06
C ALA A 29 -3.80 -20.33 -16.49
N SER A 30 -2.70 -19.74 -15.99
CA SER A 30 -1.35 -20.23 -16.24
C SER A 30 -0.38 -19.86 -15.10
N PRO A 31 0.77 -20.54 -14.98
CA PRO A 31 1.85 -20.16 -14.06
C PRO A 31 2.34 -18.73 -14.26
N SER A 32 2.39 -18.27 -15.52
CA SER A 32 2.82 -16.90 -15.85
C SER A 32 1.85 -15.86 -15.30
N ASP A 33 0.54 -16.12 -15.37
CA ASP A 33 -0.48 -15.20 -14.84
C ASP A 33 -0.37 -15.08 -13.32
N TYR A 34 -0.10 -16.20 -12.64
CA TYR A 34 0.14 -16.20 -11.20
C TYR A 34 1.39 -15.38 -10.83
N VAL A 35 2.50 -15.58 -11.55
CA VAL A 35 3.74 -14.83 -11.30
C VAL A 35 3.53 -13.33 -11.59
N GLU A 36 2.81 -12.97 -12.64
CA GLU A 36 2.49 -11.58 -12.95
C GLU A 36 1.67 -10.94 -11.81
N ASP A 37 0.62 -11.61 -11.36
CA ASP A 37 -0.22 -11.14 -10.26
C ASP A 37 0.57 -11.01 -8.94
N LEU A 38 1.45 -11.98 -8.65
CA LEU A 38 2.34 -11.94 -7.50
C LEU A 38 3.28 -10.72 -7.54
N VAL A 39 3.88 -10.45 -8.70
CA VAL A 39 4.76 -9.29 -8.90
C VAL A 39 3.98 -7.99 -8.76
N ARG A 40 2.77 -7.92 -9.32
CA ARG A 40 1.88 -6.75 -9.20
C ARG A 40 1.53 -6.45 -7.74
N ARG A 41 1.07 -7.45 -6.99
CA ARG A 41 0.76 -7.30 -5.55
C ARG A 41 1.98 -6.85 -4.73
N THR A 42 3.15 -7.39 -5.07
CA THR A 42 4.41 -7.00 -4.42
C THR A 42 4.75 -5.54 -4.69
N LEU A 43 4.60 -5.09 -5.94
CA LEU A 43 4.81 -3.69 -6.33
C LEU A 43 3.82 -2.76 -5.60
N GLU A 44 2.53 -3.09 -5.59
CA GLU A 44 1.50 -2.31 -4.92
C GLU A 44 1.76 -2.19 -3.42
N ARG A 45 2.16 -3.29 -2.77
CA ARG A 45 2.52 -3.29 -1.35
C ARG A 45 3.75 -2.43 -1.06
N ASP A 46 4.78 -2.49 -1.90
CA ASP A 46 5.98 -1.67 -1.72
C ASP A 46 5.68 -0.17 -1.93
N GLN A 47 4.84 0.16 -2.91
CA GLN A 47 4.37 1.53 -3.12
C GLN A 47 3.56 2.05 -1.93
N ALA A 48 2.62 1.24 -1.41
CA ALA A 48 1.84 1.60 -0.22
C ALA A 48 2.74 1.82 1.00
N ARG A 49 3.74 0.96 1.20
CA ARG A 49 4.72 1.09 2.28
C ARG A 49 5.54 2.38 2.15
N LYS A 50 6.10 2.65 0.97
CA LYS A 50 6.86 3.89 0.72
C LYS A 50 6.01 5.14 0.93
N LYS A 51 4.74 5.10 0.53
CA LYS A 51 3.81 6.20 0.80
C LYS A 51 3.60 6.39 2.30
N LEU A 52 3.35 5.32 3.05
CA LEU A 52 3.20 5.39 4.50
C LEU A 52 4.45 5.93 5.19
N GLU A 53 5.64 5.45 4.80
CA GLU A 53 6.92 5.94 5.33
C GLU A 53 7.10 7.44 5.05
N ALA A 54 6.75 7.90 3.85
CA ALA A 54 6.83 9.32 3.50
C ALA A 54 5.85 10.18 4.31
N GLU A 55 4.59 9.74 4.50
CA GLU A 55 3.63 10.49 5.33
C GLU A 55 4.03 10.50 6.81
N LEU A 56 4.60 9.39 7.30
CA LEU A 56 5.13 9.34 8.67
C LEU A 56 6.30 10.31 8.86
N GLN A 57 7.22 10.36 7.88
CA GLN A 57 8.35 11.29 7.95
C GLN A 57 7.88 12.74 7.99
N LYS A 58 6.86 13.12 7.21
CA LYS A 58 6.26 14.47 7.30
C LYS A 58 5.76 14.78 8.71
N GLY A 59 5.08 13.82 9.35
CA GLY A 59 4.61 13.98 10.73
C GLY A 59 5.76 14.13 11.73
N ILE A 60 6.86 13.41 11.55
CA ILE A 60 8.07 13.56 12.36
C ILE A 60 8.67 14.96 12.16
N ASP A 61 8.81 15.42 10.91
CA ASP A 61 9.33 16.75 10.58
C ASP A 61 8.44 17.88 11.13
N ASP A 62 7.12 17.66 11.19
CA ASP A 62 6.15 18.57 11.82
C ASP A 62 6.36 18.63 13.33
N ILE A 63 6.57 17.48 13.99
CA ILE A 63 6.88 17.42 15.43
C ILE A 63 8.20 18.14 15.73
N GLU A 64 9.26 17.87 14.98
CA GLU A 64 10.58 18.48 15.17
C GLU A 64 10.54 20.00 14.97
N ALA A 65 9.73 20.47 14.02
CA ALA A 65 9.53 21.90 13.77
C ALA A 65 8.54 22.56 14.75
N GLY A 66 7.97 21.82 15.70
CA GLY A 66 6.97 22.31 16.64
C GLY A 66 5.61 22.64 16.01
N ARG A 67 5.33 22.15 14.80
CA ARG A 67 4.02 22.25 14.12
C ARG A 67 3.06 21.19 14.68
N VAL A 68 2.88 21.22 15.99
CA VAL A 68 1.97 20.34 16.72
C VAL A 68 0.85 21.16 17.33
N MET A 69 -0.32 20.55 17.45
CA MET A 69 -1.45 21.11 18.18
C MET A 69 -2.08 20.00 19.02
N SER A 70 -2.75 20.38 20.10
CA SER A 70 -3.51 19.43 20.90
C SER A 70 -4.69 18.89 20.10
N LEU A 71 -5.20 17.73 20.53
CA LEU A 71 -6.37 17.13 19.92
C LEU A 71 -7.60 18.04 20.01
N GLU A 72 -7.74 18.79 21.11
CA GLU A 72 -8.84 19.73 21.29
C GLU A 72 -8.75 20.90 20.30
N GLU A 73 -7.57 21.50 20.14
CA GLU A 73 -7.32 22.57 19.16
C GLU A 73 -7.55 22.10 17.72
N ALA A 74 -7.17 20.85 17.41
CA ALA A 74 -7.42 20.27 16.10
C ALA A 74 -8.92 20.12 15.81
N PHE A 75 -9.70 19.64 16.78
CA PHE A 75 -11.16 19.54 16.62
C PHE A 75 -11.80 20.92 16.50
N ASP A 76 -11.43 21.88 17.36
CA ASP A 76 -11.91 23.26 17.28
C ASP A 76 -11.68 23.84 15.89
N SER A 77 -10.46 23.71 15.36
CA SER A 77 -10.13 24.18 14.01
C SER A 77 -11.03 23.59 12.94
N VAL A 78 -11.39 22.31 13.03
CA VAL A 78 -12.26 21.64 12.04
C VAL A 78 -13.72 22.09 12.18
N TYR A 79 -14.23 22.25 13.41
CA TYR A 79 -15.58 22.75 13.65
C TYR A 79 -15.73 24.20 13.19
N ASP A 80 -14.73 25.03 13.46
CA ASP A 80 -14.68 26.42 13.01
C ASP A 80 -14.64 26.53 11.48
N GLU A 81 -13.83 25.69 10.81
CA GLU A 81 -13.75 25.67 9.33
C GLU A 81 -15.07 25.24 8.69
N LEU A 82 -15.77 24.28 9.29
CA LEU A 82 -17.04 23.76 8.79
C LEU A 82 -18.26 24.58 9.23
N GLY A 83 -18.07 25.57 10.12
CA GLY A 83 -19.14 26.41 10.67
C GLY A 83 -20.15 25.62 11.51
N TRP A 84 -19.69 24.60 12.21
CA TRP A 84 -20.52 23.72 13.04
C TRP A 84 -20.34 24.03 14.52
N ASP A 85 -21.42 23.97 15.30
CA ASP A 85 -21.32 24.07 16.76
C ASP A 85 -20.64 22.82 17.32
N ARG A 86 -19.53 23.01 18.04
CA ARG A 86 -18.82 21.92 18.71
C ARG A 86 -19.69 21.38 19.85
N PRO A 87 -20.05 20.09 19.87
CA PRO A 87 -20.74 19.50 21.00
C PRO A 87 -19.78 19.44 22.20
N VAL A 88 -20.12 20.15 23.28
CA VAL A 88 -19.45 20.02 24.59
C VAL A 88 -19.78 18.64 25.16
N GLN A 89 -18.75 17.81 25.37
CA GLN A 89 -18.84 16.58 26.16
C GLN A 89 -18.56 16.86 27.64
#